data_AF-A0A6C0BQD5-F1
#
_entry.id   AF-A0A6C0BQD5-F1
#
_cell.length_a   1.000
_cell.length_b   1.000
_cell.length_c   1.000
_cell.angle_alpha   90.00
_cell.angle_beta   90.00
_cell.angle_gamma   90.00
#
_symmetry.space_group_name_H-M   'P 1'
#
loop_
_entity.id
_entity.type
_entity.pdbx_description
1 polymer ?
#
loop_
_entity_poly.entity_id
_entity_poly.type
_entity_poly.pdbx_seq_one_letter_code
_entity_poly.pdbx_strand_id
1 'polypeptide(L)'
;MKRYRNKLMYLIFTIFIFSFIYSFINPVNFYGMNKIQDQIKDDMIEDKARESFYVETKKEKVERDVEKIVEEEGKRIKEQSFTQKYLDCLYFSIITSCLLGYGDIYPITNISKILVSIQALVTLSLILY
;
A
#
# COMPACT_ATOMS: atom_id res chain seq x y z
N MET A 1 -10.30 33.17 -13.86
CA MET A 1 -10.29 32.53 -12.52
C MET A 1 -11.34 31.43 -12.32
N LYS A 2 -12.63 31.64 -12.65
CA LYS A 2 -13.71 30.64 -12.43
C LYS A 2 -13.40 29.24 -13.02
N ARG A 3 -12.85 29.16 -14.23
CA ARG A 3 -12.51 27.90 -14.92
C ARG A 3 -11.47 27.07 -14.15
N TYR A 4 -10.35 27.67 -13.76
CA TYR A 4 -9.28 26.98 -13.00
C TYR A 4 -9.75 26.54 -11.62
N ARG A 5 -10.57 27.37 -10.96
CA ARG A 5 -11.18 27.00 -9.68
C ARG A 5 -12.05 25.75 -9.80
N ASN A 6 -12.86 25.63 -10.86
CA ASN A 6 -13.69 24.44 -11.07
C ASN A 6 -12.83 23.19 -11.31
N LYS A 7 -11.75 23.30 -12.09
CA LYS A 7 -10.81 22.18 -12.29
C LYS A 7 -10.18 21.71 -10.97
N LEU A 8 -9.74 22.65 -10.14
CA LEU A 8 -9.20 22.33 -8.82
C LEU A 8 -10.24 21.64 -7.93
N MET A 9 -11.49 22.12 -7.96
CA MET A 9 -12.58 21.48 -7.23
C MET A 9 -12.85 20.04 -7.72
N TYR A 10 -12.84 19.80 -9.03
CA TYR A 10 -12.99 18.45 -9.58
C TYR A 10 -11.82 17.53 -9.21
N LEU A 11 -10.59 18.05 -9.22
CA LEU A 11 -9.40 17.30 -8.81
C LEU A 11 -9.49 16.86 -7.34
N ILE A 12 -9.82 17.80 -6.44
CA ILE A 12 -10.02 17.51 -5.01
C ILE A 12 -11.14 16.48 -4.84
N PHE A 13 -12.23 16.62 -5.59
CA PHE A 13 -13.34 15.67 -5.54
C PHE A 13 -12.92 14.25 -5.98
N THR A 14 -12.13 14.12 -7.07
CA THR A 14 -11.61 12.82 -7.49
C THR A 14 -10.67 12.20 -6.46
N ILE A 15 -9.85 13.00 -5.77
CA ILE A 15 -8.97 12.50 -4.69
C ILE A 15 -9.80 11.82 -3.60
N PHE A 16 -10.87 12.48 -3.13
CA PHE A 16 -11.74 11.92 -2.09
C PHE A 16 -12.52 10.70 -2.58
N ILE A 17 -13.00 10.69 -3.83
CA ILE A 17 -13.66 9.51 -4.42
C ILE A 17 -12.73 8.31 -4.44
N PHE A 18 -11.52 8.47 -4.99
CA PHE A 18 -10.57 7.35 -5.09
C PHE A 18 -10.09 6.90 -3.71
N SER A 19 -9.88 7.83 -2.77
CA SER A 19 -9.58 7.49 -1.37
C SER A 19 -10.68 6.63 -0.75
N PHE A 20 -11.95 7.01 -0.96
CA PHE A 20 -13.09 6.25 -0.49
C PHE A 20 -13.13 4.86 -1.12
N ILE A 21 -12.97 4.77 -2.45
CA ILE A 21 -12.91 3.48 -3.17
C ILE A 21 -11.79 2.59 -2.61
N TYR A 22 -10.58 3.12 -2.44
CA TYR A 22 -9.45 2.38 -1.88
C TYR A 22 -9.69 1.91 -0.45
N SER A 23 -10.46 2.64 0.35
CA SER A 23 -10.81 2.22 1.70
C SER A 23 -11.62 0.92 1.73
N PHE A 24 -12.46 0.65 0.71
CA PHE A 24 -13.17 -0.63 0.55
C PHE A 24 -12.26 -1.76 0.08
N ILE A 25 -11.12 -1.43 -0.52
CA ILE A 25 -10.15 -2.43 -0.97
C ILE A 25 -9.38 -2.95 0.24
N ASN A 26 -9.12 -4.25 0.23
CA ASN A 26 -8.33 -4.89 1.28
C ASN A 26 -6.86 -4.40 1.17
N PRO A 27 -6.22 -3.97 2.27
CA PRO A 27 -4.83 -3.49 2.28
C PRO A 27 -3.84 -4.40 1.57
N VAL A 28 -4.06 -5.72 1.58
CA VAL A 28 -3.21 -6.72 0.90
C VAL A 28 -3.03 -6.49 -0.61
N ASN A 29 -3.88 -5.65 -1.22
CA ASN A 29 -3.75 -5.30 -2.63
C ASN A 29 -2.69 -4.22 -2.91
N PHE A 30 -2.16 -3.59 -1.86
CA PHE A 30 -1.17 -2.52 -1.93
C PHE A 30 0.00 -2.83 -1.01
N TYR A 31 1.22 -2.75 -1.56
CA TYR A 31 2.43 -2.77 -0.77
C TYR A 31 2.56 -1.42 -0.05
N GLY A 32 3.12 -1.41 1.15
CA GLY A 32 3.37 -0.22 1.96
C GLY A 32 2.17 0.25 2.79
N MET A 33 0.94 -0.15 2.45
CA MET A 33 -0.23 0.04 3.33
C MET A 33 -0.17 -0.86 4.57
N ASN A 34 0.52 -1.99 4.45
CA ASN A 34 0.81 -2.87 5.58
C ASN A 34 2.33 -2.98 5.78
N LYS A 35 2.99 -1.83 6.05
CA LYS A 35 4.46 -1.68 6.14
C LYS A 35 5.13 -2.83 6.89
N ILE A 36 4.54 -3.29 7.98
CA ILE A 36 5.12 -4.32 8.83
C ILE A 36 5.01 -5.72 8.17
N GLN A 37 3.88 -6.08 7.56
CA GLN A 37 3.76 -7.34 6.80
C GLN A 37 4.70 -7.37 5.59
N ASP A 38 4.85 -6.23 4.94
CA ASP A 38 5.69 -6.07 3.77
C ASP A 38 7.19 -6.17 4.13
N GLN A 39 7.60 -5.55 5.24
CA GLN A 39 8.94 -5.71 5.80
C GLN A 39 9.22 -7.15 6.24
N ILE A 40 8.27 -7.82 6.91
CA ILE A 40 8.42 -9.23 7.30
C ILE A 40 8.58 -10.11 6.07
N LYS A 41 7.81 -9.86 5.00
CA LYS A 41 7.91 -10.65 3.77
C LYS A 41 9.27 -10.47 3.08
N ASP A 42 9.80 -9.25 3.07
CA ASP A 42 11.11 -8.97 2.49
C ASP A 42 12.26 -9.51 3.35
N ASP A 43 12.17 -9.38 4.68
CA ASP A 43 13.11 -9.97 5.64
C ASP A 43 13.12 -11.51 5.51
N MET A 44 11.94 -12.15 5.37
CA MET A 44 11.82 -13.59 5.13
C MET A 44 12.40 -14.03 3.78
N ILE A 45 12.36 -13.18 2.75
CA ILE A 45 12.96 -13.47 1.44
C ILE A 45 14.48 -13.31 1.50
N GLU A 46 14.98 -12.26 2.16
CA GLU A 46 16.40 -12.04 2.38
C GLU A 46 17.01 -13.16 3.25
N ASP A 47 16.31 -13.59 4.29
CA ASP A 47 16.71 -14.71 5.12
C ASP A 47 16.69 -16.04 4.35
N LYS A 48 15.70 -16.30 3.48
CA LYS A 48 15.72 -17.48 2.59
C LYS A 48 16.86 -17.45 1.56
N ALA A 49 17.21 -16.27 1.08
CA ALA A 49 18.36 -16.08 0.19
C ALA A 49 19.70 -16.31 0.94
N ARG A 50 19.78 -15.92 2.22
CA ARG A 50 20.92 -16.21 3.10
C ARG A 50 20.97 -17.68 3.54
N GLU A 51 19.84 -18.32 3.81
CA GLU A 51 19.71 -19.76 4.14
C GLU A 51 20.20 -20.64 2.99
N SER A 52 19.96 -20.23 1.74
CA SER A 52 20.45 -20.94 0.55
C SER A 52 21.99 -20.99 0.47
N PHE A 53 22.69 -20.15 1.25
CA PHE A 53 24.15 -20.08 1.32
C PHE A 53 24.73 -20.65 2.63
N TYR A 54 23.91 -20.98 3.65
CA TYR A 54 24.31 -21.42 4.99
C TYR A 54 23.53 -22.65 5.49
N VAL A 55 23.39 -23.69 4.67
CA VAL A 55 23.09 -25.04 5.15
C VAL A 55 24.23 -25.40 6.12
N GLU A 56 24.05 -25.64 7.42
CA GLU A 56 23.62 -26.96 7.91
C GLU A 56 23.23 -27.03 9.41
N THR A 57 23.36 -25.99 10.26
CA THR A 57 23.48 -26.25 11.72
C THR A 57 22.35 -25.79 12.68
N LYS A 58 21.28 -25.08 12.30
CA LYS A 58 20.38 -24.47 13.34
C LYS A 58 18.87 -24.35 13.07
N LYS A 59 18.26 -25.35 12.43
CA LYS A 59 16.86 -25.32 11.96
C LYS A 59 15.77 -25.23 13.06
N GLU A 60 15.86 -26.02 14.12
CA GLU A 60 14.76 -26.18 15.11
C GLU A 60 14.60 -25.04 16.14
N LYS A 61 15.60 -24.16 16.26
CA LYS A 61 15.55 -23.01 17.18
C LYS A 61 14.94 -21.79 16.49
N VAL A 62 15.24 -21.64 15.21
CA VAL A 62 14.73 -20.57 14.34
C VAL A 62 13.23 -20.76 14.08
N GLU A 63 12.78 -21.98 13.78
CA GLU A 63 11.35 -22.26 13.53
C GLU A 63 10.45 -21.85 14.72
N ARG A 64 10.87 -22.09 15.97
CA ARG A 64 10.10 -21.72 17.16
C ARG A 64 10.10 -20.23 17.48
N ASP A 65 11.17 -19.51 17.14
CA ASP A 65 11.26 -18.07 17.38
C ASP A 65 10.47 -17.32 16.30
N VAL A 66 10.49 -17.80 15.05
CA VAL A 66 9.66 -17.29 13.95
C VAL A 66 8.17 -17.50 14.24
N GLU A 67 7.77 -18.68 14.73
CA GLU A 67 6.36 -18.99 15.01
C GLU A 67 5.76 -18.10 16.12
N LYS A 68 6.57 -17.76 17.14
CA LYS A 68 6.15 -16.84 18.22
C LYS A 68 6.06 -15.38 17.76
N ILE A 69 6.99 -14.93 16.93
CA ILE A 69 6.93 -13.58 16.32
C ILE A 69 5.69 -13.50 15.42
N VAL A 70 5.41 -14.53 14.62
CA VAL A 70 4.21 -14.60 13.76
C VAL A 70 2.91 -14.59 14.57
N GLU A 71 2.84 -15.27 15.72
CA GLU A 71 1.66 -15.26 16.61
C GLU A 71 1.48 -13.94 17.38
N GLU A 72 2.56 -13.33 17.88
CA GLU A 72 2.50 -12.04 18.58
C GLU A 72 2.21 -10.88 17.62
N GLU A 73 2.75 -10.92 16.40
CA GLU A 73 2.55 -9.87 15.41
C GLU A 73 1.24 -10.05 14.61
N GLY A 74 0.76 -11.28 14.46
CA GLY A 74 -0.61 -11.57 13.98
C GLY A 74 -1.70 -10.94 14.85
N LYS A 75 -1.41 -10.69 16.14
CA LYS A 75 -2.31 -9.95 17.04
C LYS A 75 -2.31 -8.44 16.78
N ARG A 76 -1.20 -7.87 16.28
CA ARG A 76 -1.06 -6.43 15.97
C ARG A 76 -1.63 -6.05 14.61
N ILE A 77 -1.66 -6.97 13.64
CA ILE A 77 -2.40 -6.81 12.36
C ILE A 77 -3.90 -6.52 12.61
N LYS A 78 -4.43 -6.95 13.75
CA LYS A 78 -5.82 -6.71 14.16
C LYS A 78 -6.07 -5.28 14.66
N GLU A 79 -5.03 -4.49 14.94
CA GLU A 79 -5.11 -3.17 15.60
C GLU A 79 -4.92 -1.96 14.68
N GLN A 80 -4.78 -2.14 13.36
CA GLN A 80 -4.73 -0.97 12.46
C GLN A 80 -6.06 -0.21 12.55
N SER A 81 -6.02 0.98 13.16
CA SER A 81 -7.20 1.81 13.36
C SER A 81 -7.78 2.18 12.00
N PHE A 82 -9.12 2.11 11.87
CA PHE A 82 -9.84 2.46 10.63
C PHE A 82 -9.41 3.84 10.09
N THR A 83 -9.14 4.79 10.98
CA THR A 83 -8.67 6.14 10.62
C THR A 83 -7.29 6.12 9.98
N GLN A 84 -6.35 5.32 10.48
CA GLN A 84 -5.00 5.20 9.91
C GLN A 84 -5.07 4.63 8.50
N LYS A 85 -5.84 3.55 8.31
CA LYS A 85 -6.06 2.95 6.98
C LYS A 85 -6.64 3.98 5.99
N TYR A 86 -7.64 4.74 6.42
CA TYR A 86 -8.23 5.77 5.55
C TYR A 86 -7.23 6.89 5.21
N LEU A 87 -6.41 7.32 6.16
CA LEU A 87 -5.37 8.32 5.93
C LEU A 87 -4.31 7.82 4.93
N ASP A 88 -3.91 6.55 5.01
CA ASP A 88 -2.98 5.95 4.05
C ASP A 88 -3.59 5.89 2.64
N CYS A 89 -4.89 5.54 2.54
CA CYS A 89 -5.63 5.56 1.27
C CYS A 89 -5.75 6.98 0.68
N LEU A 90 -6.00 7.98 1.54
CA LEU A 90 -6.08 9.38 1.15
C LEU A 90 -4.73 9.90 0.68
N TYR A 91 -3.67 9.61 1.44
CA TYR A 91 -2.29 9.93 1.08
C TYR A 91 -1.95 9.35 -0.29
N PHE A 92 -2.19 8.05 -0.49
CA PHE A 92 -1.96 7.38 -1.77
C PHE A 92 -2.72 8.05 -2.92
N SER A 93 -4.01 8.35 -2.72
CA SER A 93 -4.83 9.04 -3.71
C SER A 93 -4.30 10.45 -4.05
N ILE A 94 -3.82 11.20 -3.07
CA ILE A 94 -3.22 12.54 -3.30
C ILE A 94 -1.96 12.42 -4.15
N ILE A 95 -1.01 11.56 -3.77
CA ILE A 95 0.27 11.46 -4.47
C ILE A 95 0.11 10.92 -5.90
N THR A 96 -0.87 10.04 -6.15
CA THR A 96 -1.23 9.57 -7.49
C THR A 96 -1.88 10.69 -8.31
N SER A 97 -2.81 11.46 -7.72
CA SER A 97 -3.48 12.58 -8.41
C SER A 97 -2.54 13.76 -8.68
N CYS A 98 -1.50 13.92 -7.87
CA CYS A 98 -0.45 14.90 -8.13
C CYS A 98 0.63 14.39 -9.11
N LEU A 99 0.51 13.15 -9.60
CA LEU A 99 1.52 12.48 -10.43
C LEU A 99 2.91 12.47 -9.78
N LEU A 100 2.98 12.50 -8.44
CA LEU A 100 4.24 12.46 -7.68
C LEU A 100 4.78 11.03 -7.59
N GLY A 101 3.92 10.10 -7.13
CA GLY A 101 4.25 8.68 -7.05
C GLY A 101 5.53 8.34 -6.29
N TYR A 102 5.60 8.67 -4.99
CA TYR A 102 6.79 8.43 -4.16
C TYR A 102 7.27 6.96 -4.12
N GLY A 103 6.38 6.00 -4.39
CA GLY A 103 6.71 4.58 -4.50
C GLY A 103 6.77 3.84 -3.16
N ASP A 104 6.48 4.51 -2.06
CA ASP A 104 6.34 3.92 -0.73
C ASP A 104 5.06 3.09 -0.58
N ILE A 105 4.00 3.46 -1.31
CA ILE A 105 2.77 2.67 -1.47
C ILE A 105 2.54 2.42 -2.96
N TYR A 106 2.33 1.15 -3.36
CA TYR A 106 2.07 0.79 -4.75
C TYR A 106 1.18 -0.46 -4.90
N PRO A 107 0.38 -0.55 -5.99
CA PRO A 107 -0.53 -1.67 -6.18
C PRO A 107 0.22 -2.96 -6.57
N ILE A 108 -0.05 -4.06 -5.85
CA ILE A 108 0.54 -5.37 -6.12
C ILE A 108 -0.36 -6.18 -7.05
N THR A 109 -1.67 -6.19 -6.76
CA THR A 109 -2.64 -7.04 -7.47
C THR A 109 -3.13 -6.39 -8.76
N ASN A 110 -3.57 -7.22 -9.71
CA ASN A 110 -4.03 -6.76 -11.03
C ASN A 110 -5.22 -5.79 -10.92
N ILE A 111 -6.13 -6.03 -9.99
CA ILE A 111 -7.30 -5.19 -9.77
C ILE A 111 -6.88 -3.79 -9.32
N SER A 112 -6.01 -3.69 -8.31
CA SER A 112 -5.51 -2.40 -7.85
C SER A 112 -4.67 -1.69 -8.91
N LYS A 113 -3.88 -2.41 -9.71
CA LYS A 113 -3.14 -1.83 -10.84
C LYS A 113 -4.08 -1.19 -11.87
N ILE A 114 -5.19 -1.84 -12.20
CA ILE A 114 -6.21 -1.31 -13.12
C ILE A 114 -6.84 -0.04 -12.53
N LEU A 115 -7.24 -0.07 -11.26
CA LEU A 115 -7.88 1.08 -10.59
C LEU A 115 -6.95 2.30 -10.52
N VAL A 116 -5.69 2.10 -10.14
CA VAL A 116 -4.69 3.16 -10.09
C VAL A 116 -4.43 3.74 -11.47
N SER A 117 -4.39 2.89 -12.51
CA SER A 117 -4.25 3.34 -13.89
C SER A 117 -5.43 4.20 -14.34
N ILE A 118 -6.66 3.83 -13.96
CA ILE A 118 -7.87 4.62 -14.24
C ILE A 118 -7.78 5.97 -13.52
N GLN A 119 -7.38 6.00 -12.24
CA GLN A 119 -7.20 7.25 -11.51
C GLN A 119 -6.20 8.19 -12.21
N ALA A 120 -5.04 7.66 -12.62
CA ALA A 120 -4.02 8.44 -13.30
C ALA A 120 -4.54 9.04 -14.62
N LEU A 121 -5.26 8.25 -15.42
CA LEU A 121 -5.87 8.71 -16.68
C LEU A 121 -6.93 9.80 -16.45
N VAL A 122 -7.82 9.62 -15.47
CA VAL A 122 -8.84 10.62 -15.12
C VAL A 122 -8.19 11.93 -14.67
N THR A 123 -7.19 11.84 -13.81
CA THR A 123 -6.44 12.98 -13.29
C THR A 123 -5.75 13.74 -14.43
N LEU A 124 -5.04 13.02 -15.30
CA LEU A 124 -4.36 13.60 -16.45
C LEU A 124 -5.36 14.29 -17.39
N SER A 125 -6.52 13.67 -17.62
CA SER A 125 -7.59 14.25 -18.44
C SER A 125 -8.12 15.56 -17.85
N LEU A 126 -8.34 15.62 -16.53
CA LEU A 126 -8.81 16.82 -15.83
C LEU A 126 -7.78 17.97 -15.82
N ILE A 127 -6.50 17.65 -15.74
CA ILE A 127 -5.43 18.63 -15.79
C ILE A 127 -5.35 19.24 -17.20
N LEU A 128 -5.32 18.38 -18.23
CA LEU A 128 -5.14 18.80 -19.62
C LEU A 128 -6.38 19.51 -20.20
N TYR A 129 -7.57 18.96 -20.01
CA TYR A 129 -8.81 19.43 -20.64
C TYR A 129 -9.68 20.24 -19.68
#